data_AF-A0A4Q1RDI1-F1
#
_entry.id   AF-A0A4Q1RDI1-F1
#
_cell.length_a   1.000
_cell.length_b   1.000
_cell.length_c   1.000
_cell.angle_alpha   90.00
_cell.angle_beta   90.00
_cell.angle_gamma   90.00
#
_symmetry.space_group_name_H-M   'P 1'
#
loop_
_entity.id
_entity.type
_entity.pdbx_description
1 polymer ?
#
loop_
_entity_poly.entity_id
_entity_poly.type
_entity_poly.pdbx_seq_one_letter_code
_entity_poly.pdbx_strand_id
1 'polypeptide(L)'
;MCLSIFQHILSGSIKMLTSSIKSLLRLDYDTYSRTTSGKYSLKRDLDHTSVKVFDKRKEKKNIDDMAVMLLIDTSGSMHGEKIKLAKDTAVILAESFASLKIPCYIMGFTADTAGCDVLHNHYVTWTNNKAERKSLVKLNANANNDDGYSIRFATQILKKKKAEHKLLFVISDGAPACMRYHATDGVKDTSLAIIEAKKVSDILGIGIGIHHCKELKKMYQGRFIDVQDINELTSAVCRQLKNILRKWL
;
A
#
# COMPACT_ATOMS: atom_id res chain seq x y z
N MET A 1 23.40 -18.57 1.68
CA MET A 1 24.31 -17.41 1.60
C MET A 1 23.68 -16.15 1.00
N CYS A 2 22.66 -16.23 0.13
CA CYS A 2 22.11 -15.03 -0.54
C CYS A 2 21.20 -14.13 0.34
N LEU A 3 20.42 -14.69 1.28
CA LEU A 3 19.44 -13.90 2.07
C LEU A 3 20.04 -12.94 3.10
N SER A 4 21.19 -13.25 3.70
CA SER A 4 21.80 -12.40 4.73
C SER A 4 22.40 -11.12 4.17
N ILE A 5 22.94 -11.18 2.95
CA ILE A 5 23.43 -10.01 2.21
C ILE A 5 22.25 -9.15 1.74
N PHE A 6 21.18 -9.80 1.27
CA PHE A 6 19.94 -9.15 0.84
C PHE A 6 19.26 -8.35 1.97
N GLN A 7 19.16 -8.94 3.18
CA GLN A 7 18.62 -8.23 4.35
C GLN A 7 19.54 -7.10 4.82
N HIS A 8 20.85 -7.21 4.64
CA HIS A 8 21.77 -6.17 5.09
C HIS A 8 21.65 -4.88 4.26
N ILE A 9 21.50 -4.98 2.94
CA ILE A 9 21.34 -3.82 2.04
C ILE A 9 19.99 -3.11 2.32
N LEU A 10 18.92 -3.87 2.51
CA LEU A 10 17.58 -3.33 2.74
C LEU A 10 17.36 -2.84 4.17
N SER A 11 18.22 -3.21 5.12
CA SER A 11 18.07 -2.90 6.54
C SER A 11 17.95 -1.40 6.85
N GLY A 12 18.64 -0.55 6.08
CA GLY A 12 18.56 0.91 6.19
C GLY A 12 17.17 1.42 5.83
N SER A 13 16.67 1.04 4.65
CA SER A 13 15.35 1.41 4.14
C SER A 13 14.22 0.92 5.04
N ILE A 14 14.32 -0.31 5.57
CA ILE A 14 13.35 -0.86 6.53
C ILE A 14 13.30 -0.02 7.81
N LYS A 15 14.46 0.32 8.39
CA LYS A 15 14.52 1.15 9.60
C LYS A 15 13.96 2.55 9.36
N MET A 16 14.28 3.15 8.22
CA MET A 16 13.77 4.46 7.82
C MET A 16 12.24 4.45 7.66
N LEU A 17 11.71 3.50 6.89
CA LEU A 17 10.26 3.37 6.67
C LEU A 17 9.52 3.11 7.99
N THR A 18 10.02 2.17 8.78
CA THR A 18 9.45 1.83 10.10
C THR A 18 9.42 3.04 11.02
N SER A 19 10.52 3.78 11.12
CA SER A 19 10.60 4.98 11.98
C SER A 19 9.66 6.08 11.50
N SER A 20 9.53 6.24 10.18
CA SER A 20 8.65 7.24 9.57
C SER A 20 7.18 6.91 9.82
N ILE A 21 6.76 5.67 9.57
CA ILE A 21 5.39 5.23 9.85
C ILE A 21 5.11 5.30 11.36
N LYS A 22 6.04 4.85 12.22
CA LYS A 22 5.89 4.95 13.68
C LYS A 22 5.71 6.39 14.15
N SER A 23 6.46 7.34 13.58
CA SER A 23 6.29 8.76 13.86
C SER A 23 4.91 9.25 13.43
N LEU A 24 4.43 8.85 12.25
CA LEU A 24 3.10 9.19 11.76
C LEU A 24 1.98 8.65 12.64
N LEU A 25 2.08 7.39 13.07
CA LEU A 25 1.12 6.78 14.00
C LEU A 25 1.15 7.46 15.38
N ARG A 26 2.31 7.98 15.80
CA ARG A 26 2.46 8.70 17.08
C ARG A 26 1.87 10.10 17.08
N LEU A 27 1.71 10.76 15.92
CA LEU A 27 1.12 12.10 15.84
C LEU A 27 -0.36 12.14 16.29
N ASP A 28 -0.99 10.98 16.48
CA ASP A 28 -2.35 10.84 16.98
C ASP A 28 -2.45 10.94 18.52
N TYR A 29 -1.32 10.93 19.24
CA TYR A 29 -1.33 10.63 20.68
C TYR A 29 -1.74 11.80 21.60
N ASP A 30 -1.74 13.07 21.16
CA ASP A 30 -2.27 14.18 21.96
C ASP A 30 -2.57 15.42 21.11
N THR A 31 -3.79 15.52 20.56
CA THR A 31 -4.28 16.77 19.95
C THR A 31 -5.51 17.30 20.66
N TYR A 32 -5.36 18.44 21.33
CA TYR A 32 -6.48 19.22 21.86
C TYR A 32 -7.01 20.16 20.77
N SER A 33 -8.30 20.08 20.47
CA SER A 33 -8.95 20.99 19.52
C SER A 33 -9.47 22.25 20.23
N ARG A 34 -9.28 23.42 19.61
CA ARG A 34 -9.95 24.67 20.00
C ARG A 34 -11.45 24.51 19.82
N THR A 35 -12.21 24.73 20.87
CA THR A 35 -13.67 24.58 20.90
C THR A 35 -14.34 25.71 21.69
N THR A 36 -15.64 25.89 21.51
CA THR A 36 -16.45 26.87 22.28
C THR A 36 -17.01 26.28 23.58
N SER A 37 -16.73 25.01 23.88
CA SER A 37 -17.16 24.32 25.09
C SER A 37 -16.16 23.20 25.42
N GLY A 38 -15.97 22.90 26.71
CA GLY A 38 -15.00 21.91 27.16
C GLY A 38 -14.21 22.41 28.37
N LYS A 39 -12.95 22.01 28.50
CA LYS A 39 -12.07 22.51 29.57
C LYS A 39 -11.53 23.87 29.18
N TYR A 40 -11.83 24.91 29.96
CA TYR A 40 -11.36 26.27 29.66
C TYR A 40 -9.82 26.35 29.69
N SER A 41 -9.23 27.05 28.72
CA SER A 41 -7.78 27.24 28.61
C SER A 41 -7.42 28.73 28.62
N LEU A 42 -6.91 29.20 29.75
CA LEU A 42 -6.39 30.57 29.97
C LEU A 42 -5.42 31.03 28.86
N LYS A 43 -4.50 30.14 28.44
CA LYS A 43 -3.52 30.43 27.39
C LYS A 43 -4.15 30.76 26.03
N ARG A 44 -5.35 30.24 25.74
CA ARG A 44 -6.07 30.48 24.48
C ARG A 44 -6.94 31.71 24.55
N ASP A 45 -7.46 32.04 25.73
CA ASP A 45 -8.23 33.25 25.95
C ASP A 45 -7.35 34.50 25.83
N LEU A 46 -6.14 34.44 26.41
CA LEU A 46 -5.11 35.47 26.30
C LEU A 46 -4.61 35.71 24.86
N ASP A 47 -4.79 34.74 23.97
CA ASP A 47 -4.41 34.86 22.55
C ASP A 47 -5.37 35.81 21.82
N HIS A 48 -6.61 36.03 22.32
CA HIS A 48 -7.69 36.86 21.76
C HIS A 48 -7.98 36.68 20.26
N THR A 49 -7.37 35.70 19.60
CA THR A 49 -7.47 35.44 18.16
C THR A 49 -8.71 34.63 17.78
N SER A 50 -9.41 34.06 18.76
CA SER A 50 -10.49 33.11 18.53
C SER A 50 -11.46 32.99 19.70
N VAL A 51 -12.75 32.89 19.40
CA VAL A 51 -13.82 32.58 20.37
C VAL A 51 -13.74 31.14 20.91
N LYS A 52 -12.87 30.31 20.33
CA LYS A 52 -12.69 28.90 20.70
C LYS A 52 -11.63 28.72 21.79
N VAL A 53 -11.94 29.19 22.99
CA VAL A 53 -11.02 29.25 24.15
C VAL A 53 -10.99 27.97 25.00
N PHE A 54 -11.80 26.96 24.66
CA PHE A 54 -11.87 25.70 25.38
C PHE A 54 -11.05 24.61 24.67
N ASP A 55 -10.38 23.79 25.47
CA ASP A 55 -9.75 22.54 25.06
C ASP A 55 -10.75 21.39 25.21
N LYS A 56 -10.98 20.71 24.08
CA LYS A 56 -11.62 19.39 24.09
C LYS A 56 -10.57 18.36 23.64
N ARG A 57 -10.39 17.32 24.46
CA ARG A 57 -9.55 16.17 24.09
C ARG A 57 -10.19 15.52 22.86
N LYS A 58 -9.47 15.41 21.75
CA LYS A 58 -9.95 14.58 20.63
C LYS A 58 -10.09 13.14 21.09
N GLU A 59 -11.15 12.47 20.64
CA GLU A 59 -11.26 11.02 20.79
C GLU A 59 -10.05 10.37 20.11
N LYS A 60 -9.49 9.35 20.76
CA LYS A 60 -8.38 8.58 20.22
C LYS A 60 -8.87 7.89 18.95
N LYS A 61 -8.33 8.28 17.80
CA LYS A 61 -8.51 7.50 16.59
C LYS A 61 -7.57 6.30 16.68
N ASN A 62 -8.07 5.09 16.42
CA ASN A 62 -7.24 3.89 16.46
C ASN A 62 -6.64 3.67 15.08
N ILE A 63 -5.77 4.59 14.65
CA ILE A 63 -5.09 4.49 13.35
C ILE A 63 -4.26 3.20 13.26
N ASP A 64 -3.84 2.68 14.42
CA ASP A 64 -3.18 1.39 14.57
C ASP A 64 -4.09 0.18 14.29
N ASP A 65 -5.43 0.31 14.34
CA ASP A 65 -6.38 -0.71 13.85
C ASP A 65 -6.49 -0.67 12.31
N MET A 66 -5.36 -0.94 11.66
CA MET A 66 -5.25 -0.99 10.21
C MET A 66 -4.80 -2.36 9.69
N ALA A 67 -5.25 -2.72 8.49
CA ALA A 67 -4.78 -3.88 7.75
C ALA A 67 -4.23 -3.47 6.38
N VAL A 68 -3.11 -4.06 5.99
CA VAL A 68 -2.42 -3.75 4.74
C VAL A 68 -2.39 -4.97 3.83
N MET A 69 -2.71 -4.80 2.55
CA MET A 69 -2.55 -5.82 1.52
C MET A 69 -1.67 -5.29 0.39
N LEU A 70 -0.75 -6.12 -0.10
CA LEU A 70 0.05 -5.87 -1.29
C LEU A 70 -0.38 -6.86 -2.37
N LEU A 71 -0.74 -6.33 -3.52
CA LEU A 71 -0.99 -7.06 -4.75
C LEU A 71 0.15 -6.79 -5.72
N ILE A 72 0.85 -7.83 -6.17
CA ILE A 72 2.07 -7.70 -6.98
C ILE A 72 1.83 -8.32 -8.35
N ASP A 73 1.98 -7.52 -9.40
CA ASP A 73 1.98 -7.98 -10.77
C ASP A 73 3.19 -8.88 -10.99
N THR A 74 2.93 -10.10 -11.47
CA THR A 74 3.94 -11.09 -11.81
C THR A 74 3.84 -11.50 -13.27
N SER A 75 3.35 -10.60 -14.14
CA SER A 75 3.37 -10.77 -15.60
C SER A 75 4.78 -10.71 -16.19
N GLY A 76 4.89 -11.05 -17.47
CA GLY A 76 6.14 -11.13 -18.21
C GLY A 76 6.83 -9.78 -18.39
N SER A 77 6.08 -8.68 -18.42
CA SER A 77 6.63 -7.32 -18.50
C SER A 77 7.49 -6.97 -17.27
N MET A 78 7.20 -7.60 -16.12
CA MET A 78 7.95 -7.47 -14.88
C MET A 78 9.32 -8.19 -14.89
N HIS A 79 9.72 -8.85 -15.98
CA HIS A 79 10.99 -9.60 -16.04
C HIS A 79 12.22 -8.72 -15.72
N GLY A 80 13.31 -9.36 -15.29
CA GLY A 80 14.60 -8.70 -15.05
C GLY A 80 14.62 -7.90 -13.75
N GLU A 81 15.06 -6.63 -13.82
CA GLU A 81 15.22 -5.76 -12.65
C GLU A 81 13.89 -5.34 -12.01
N LYS A 82 12.79 -5.29 -12.79
CA LYS A 82 11.48 -4.87 -12.28
C LYS A 82 10.94 -5.83 -11.20
N ILE A 83 10.97 -7.14 -11.45
CA ILE A 83 10.55 -8.12 -10.45
C ILE A 83 11.48 -8.14 -9.23
N LYS A 84 12.77 -7.84 -9.40
CA LYS A 84 13.70 -7.68 -8.25
C LYS A 84 13.28 -6.48 -7.41
N LEU A 85 13.03 -5.33 -8.01
CA LEU A 85 12.54 -4.14 -7.30
C LEU A 85 11.19 -4.40 -6.62
N ALA A 86 10.28 -5.14 -7.27
CA ALA A 86 9.01 -5.55 -6.67
C ALA A 86 9.20 -6.45 -5.45
N LYS A 87 10.12 -7.43 -5.51
CA LYS A 87 10.50 -8.27 -4.36
C LYS A 87 11.06 -7.43 -3.22
N ASP A 88 11.99 -6.53 -3.51
CA ASP A 88 12.63 -5.68 -2.51
C ASP A 88 11.59 -4.80 -1.83
N THR A 89 10.69 -4.19 -2.62
CA THR A 89 9.54 -3.41 -2.14
C THR A 89 8.67 -4.24 -1.20
N ALA A 90 8.32 -5.46 -1.60
CA ALA A 90 7.48 -6.35 -0.82
C ALA A 90 8.14 -6.73 0.52
N VAL A 91 9.44 -7.04 0.50
CA VAL A 91 10.21 -7.37 1.72
C VAL A 91 10.27 -6.16 2.66
N ILE A 92 10.62 -4.98 2.15
CA ILE A 92 10.72 -3.75 2.96
C ILE A 92 9.38 -3.46 3.66
N LEU A 93 8.28 -3.52 2.91
CA LEU A 93 6.95 -3.26 3.44
C LEU A 93 6.52 -4.35 4.44
N ALA A 94 6.71 -5.63 4.10
CA ALA A 94 6.40 -6.74 5.00
C ALA A 94 7.12 -6.62 6.35
N GLU A 95 8.44 -6.36 6.31
CA GLU A 95 9.23 -6.23 7.54
C GLU A 95 8.90 -4.97 8.33
N SER A 96 8.61 -3.85 7.65
CA SER A 96 8.22 -2.61 8.30
C SER A 96 6.88 -2.74 9.02
N PHE A 97 5.85 -3.29 8.36
CA PHE A 97 4.54 -3.50 9.00
C PHE A 97 4.59 -4.56 10.10
N ALA A 98 5.41 -5.62 9.94
CA ALA A 98 5.62 -6.60 11.01
C ALA A 98 6.22 -5.95 12.28
N SER A 99 7.19 -5.05 12.11
CA SER A 99 7.83 -4.34 13.23
C SER A 99 6.86 -3.41 13.97
N LEU A 100 5.81 -2.96 13.29
CA LEU A 100 4.74 -2.12 13.83
C LEU A 100 3.53 -2.94 14.34
N LYS A 101 3.58 -4.27 14.25
CA LYS A 101 2.47 -5.18 14.57
C LYS A 101 1.20 -4.93 13.74
N ILE A 102 1.36 -4.41 12.52
CA ILE A 102 0.26 -4.19 11.57
C ILE A 102 0.11 -5.45 10.70
N PRO A 103 -1.09 -6.07 10.64
CA PRO A 103 -1.36 -7.20 9.75
C PRO A 103 -1.09 -6.84 8.29
N CYS A 104 -0.28 -7.66 7.62
CA CYS A 104 0.10 -7.48 6.22
C CYS A 104 -0.16 -8.76 5.43
N TYR A 105 -0.78 -8.65 4.26
CA TYR A 105 -1.03 -9.76 3.35
C TYR A 105 -0.37 -9.49 1.99
N ILE A 106 0.34 -10.46 1.41
CA ILE A 106 1.03 -10.29 0.13
C ILE A 106 0.63 -11.40 -0.84
N MET A 107 0.13 -10.97 -2.00
CA MET A 107 -0.32 -11.82 -3.08
C MET A 107 0.31 -11.37 -4.40
N GLY A 108 0.76 -12.31 -5.22
CA GLY A 108 1.13 -12.06 -6.61
C GLY A 108 0.03 -12.51 -7.56
N PHE A 109 -0.06 -11.89 -8.73
CA PHE A 109 -1.04 -12.27 -9.75
C PHE A 109 -0.43 -12.35 -11.15
N THR A 110 -0.92 -13.28 -11.94
CA THR A 110 -0.63 -13.43 -13.37
C THR A 110 -1.86 -14.02 -14.05
N ALA A 111 -1.98 -13.86 -15.36
CA ALA A 111 -3.05 -14.36 -16.17
C ALA A 111 -2.52 -15.06 -17.42
N ASP A 112 -3.36 -15.88 -18.03
CA ASP A 112 -3.09 -16.61 -19.26
C ASP A 112 -1.88 -17.55 -19.20
N THR A 113 -1.70 -18.21 -18.05
CA THR A 113 -0.66 -19.24 -17.87
C THR A 113 -1.06 -20.57 -18.51
N ALA A 114 -2.35 -20.89 -18.50
CA ALA A 114 -2.89 -22.13 -19.04
C ALA A 114 -4.24 -21.88 -19.74
N GLY A 115 -4.30 -20.88 -20.63
CA GLY A 115 -5.50 -20.50 -21.37
C GLY A 115 -5.98 -19.10 -20.99
N CYS A 116 -7.25 -18.95 -20.65
CA CYS A 116 -7.83 -17.69 -20.17
C CYS A 116 -8.05 -17.75 -18.64
N ASP A 117 -7.00 -18.09 -17.89
CA ASP A 117 -7.01 -18.22 -16.43
C ASP A 117 -6.39 -17.00 -15.73
N VAL A 118 -6.73 -16.80 -14.45
CA VAL A 118 -6.03 -15.86 -13.58
C VAL A 118 -5.55 -16.62 -12.34
N LEU A 119 -4.26 -16.55 -12.08
CA LEU A 119 -3.62 -17.22 -10.94
C LEU A 119 -3.23 -16.20 -9.88
N HIS A 120 -3.61 -16.49 -8.64
CA HIS A 120 -3.25 -15.74 -7.45
C HIS A 120 -2.33 -16.57 -6.55
N ASN A 121 -1.08 -16.14 -6.42
CA ASN A 121 -0.08 -16.79 -5.58
C ASN A 121 0.01 -16.06 -4.23
N HIS A 122 -0.24 -16.79 -3.14
CA HIS A 122 -0.26 -16.22 -1.79
C HIS A 122 1.08 -16.45 -1.08
N TYR A 123 1.81 -15.37 -0.79
CA TYR A 123 3.17 -15.44 -0.23
C TYR A 123 3.20 -15.17 1.28
N VAL A 124 2.41 -14.17 1.71
CA VAL A 124 2.36 -13.76 3.11
C VAL A 124 0.90 -13.62 3.51
N THR A 125 0.48 -14.31 4.58
CA THR A 125 -0.85 -14.15 5.14
C THR A 125 -0.85 -13.10 6.25
N TRP A 126 -2.02 -12.79 6.83
CA TRP A 126 -2.18 -11.79 7.88
C TRP A 126 -1.26 -11.96 9.10
N THR A 127 -0.70 -13.15 9.31
CA THR A 127 0.29 -13.41 10.37
C THR A 127 1.63 -12.73 10.10
N ASN A 128 2.02 -12.60 8.83
CA ASN A 128 3.28 -12.01 8.39
C ASN A 128 4.50 -12.52 9.18
N ASN A 129 4.64 -13.85 9.26
CA ASN A 129 5.73 -14.48 9.99
C ASN A 129 7.02 -14.53 9.15
N LYS A 130 8.16 -14.80 9.81
CA LYS A 130 9.47 -14.83 9.13
C LYS A 130 9.57 -15.95 8.08
N ALA A 131 8.86 -17.06 8.24
CA ALA A 131 8.90 -18.17 7.28
C ALA A 131 8.13 -17.83 6.00
N GLU A 132 6.96 -17.20 6.14
CA GLU A 132 6.16 -16.69 5.01
C GLU A 132 6.96 -15.68 4.19
N ARG A 133 7.63 -14.73 4.84
CA ARG A 133 8.46 -13.72 4.14
C ARG A 133 9.57 -14.32 3.28
N LYS A 134 10.10 -15.50 3.65
CA LYS A 134 11.09 -16.21 2.81
C LYS A 134 10.49 -16.69 1.49
N SER A 135 9.18 -16.90 1.42
CA SER A 135 8.52 -17.31 0.17
C SER A 135 8.51 -16.20 -0.88
N LEU A 136 8.70 -14.93 -0.50
CA LEU A 136 8.80 -13.80 -1.44
C LEU A 136 9.94 -13.95 -2.46
N VAL A 137 10.97 -14.74 -2.13
CA VAL A 137 12.05 -15.09 -3.08
C VAL A 137 11.50 -15.77 -4.34
N LYS A 138 10.38 -16.50 -4.21
CA LYS A 138 9.72 -17.26 -5.28
C LYS A 138 8.91 -16.39 -6.26
N LEU A 139 8.66 -15.11 -5.95
CA LEU A 139 8.05 -14.17 -6.90
C LEU A 139 8.82 -14.23 -8.21
N ASN A 140 8.19 -14.40 -9.36
CA ASN A 140 8.86 -14.41 -10.66
C ASN A 140 7.90 -13.89 -11.71
N ALA A 141 8.42 -13.27 -12.76
CA ALA A 141 7.64 -12.86 -13.92
C ALA A 141 7.15 -14.10 -14.69
N ASN A 142 5.89 -14.08 -15.11
CA ASN A 142 5.19 -15.18 -15.79
C ASN A 142 4.55 -14.66 -17.09
N ALA A 143 3.25 -14.89 -17.30
CA ALA A 143 2.53 -14.63 -18.55
C ALA A 143 1.91 -13.22 -18.56
N ASN A 144 0.61 -13.07 -18.74
CA ASN A 144 -0.05 -11.76 -18.79
C ASN A 144 -0.54 -11.31 -17.40
N ASN A 145 -1.26 -10.19 -17.36
CA ASN A 145 -1.91 -9.62 -16.17
C ASN A 145 -3.41 -9.32 -16.41
N ASP A 146 -4.23 -9.70 -15.43
CA ASP A 146 -5.62 -9.24 -15.29
C ASP A 146 -5.73 -8.46 -13.96
N ASP A 147 -5.35 -7.19 -14.00
CA ASP A 147 -5.38 -6.27 -12.86
C ASP A 147 -6.80 -6.06 -12.35
N GLY A 148 -7.78 -5.89 -13.25
CA GLY A 148 -9.16 -5.61 -12.90
C GLY A 148 -9.76 -6.74 -12.06
N TYR A 149 -9.60 -7.99 -12.48
CA TYR A 149 -10.04 -9.15 -11.70
C TYR A 149 -9.23 -9.29 -10.40
N SER A 150 -7.91 -9.14 -10.47
CA SER A 150 -7.01 -9.35 -9.32
C SER A 150 -7.21 -8.32 -8.21
N ILE A 151 -7.47 -7.05 -8.54
CA ILE A 151 -7.81 -6.00 -7.57
C ILE A 151 -9.14 -6.31 -6.88
N ARG A 152 -10.16 -6.76 -7.63
CA ARG A 152 -11.46 -7.16 -7.04
C ARG A 152 -11.29 -8.36 -6.11
N PHE A 153 -10.53 -9.37 -6.52
CA PHE A 153 -10.24 -10.54 -5.71
C PHE A 153 -9.52 -10.16 -4.40
N ALA A 154 -8.45 -9.37 -4.49
CA ALA A 154 -7.74 -8.83 -3.33
C ALA A 154 -8.67 -8.02 -2.41
N THR A 155 -9.54 -7.20 -2.99
CA THR A 155 -10.53 -6.42 -2.24
C THR A 155 -11.48 -7.31 -1.46
N GLN A 156 -11.92 -8.46 -1.99
CA GLN A 156 -12.77 -9.40 -1.25
C GLN A 156 -12.05 -10.04 -0.06
N ILE A 157 -10.76 -10.36 -0.20
CA ILE A 157 -9.94 -10.86 0.91
C ILE A 157 -9.81 -9.78 1.99
N LEU A 158 -9.46 -8.55 1.59
CA LEU A 158 -9.27 -7.42 2.49
C LEU A 158 -10.58 -7.03 3.20
N LYS A 159 -11.73 -7.10 2.52
CA LYS A 159 -13.06 -6.84 3.09
C LYS A 159 -13.39 -7.77 4.27
N LYS A 160 -12.95 -9.03 4.22
CA LYS A 160 -13.19 -10.02 5.29
C LYS A 160 -12.32 -9.78 6.54
N LYS A 161 -11.22 -9.04 6.42
CA LYS A 161 -10.37 -8.70 7.56
C LYS A 161 -11.04 -7.64 8.43
N LYS A 162 -11.26 -7.97 9.71
CA LYS A 162 -11.65 -6.97 10.73
C LYS A 162 -10.47 -6.03 10.98
N ALA A 163 -10.66 -4.78 10.60
CA ALA A 163 -9.79 -3.62 10.82
C ALA A 163 -10.61 -2.37 10.44
N GLU A 164 -10.53 -1.32 11.26
CA GLU A 164 -11.14 0.00 10.99
C GLU A 164 -10.61 0.58 9.68
N HIS A 165 -9.27 0.59 9.53
CA HIS A 165 -8.61 1.12 8.35
C HIS A 165 -8.04 0.02 7.48
N LYS A 166 -8.13 0.19 6.16
CA LYS A 166 -7.66 -0.81 5.19
C LYS A 166 -6.90 -0.11 4.08
N LEU A 167 -5.75 -0.67 3.72
CA LEU A 167 -4.88 -0.14 2.67
C LEU A 167 -4.48 -1.24 1.71
N LEU A 168 -4.70 -1.02 0.41
CA LEU A 168 -4.29 -1.88 -0.68
C LEU A 168 -3.18 -1.19 -1.48
N PHE A 169 -2.00 -1.81 -1.53
CA PHE A 169 -0.95 -1.47 -2.49
C PHE A 169 -1.08 -2.36 -3.71
N VAL A 170 -0.96 -1.78 -4.91
CA VAL A 170 -0.87 -2.54 -6.16
C VAL A 170 0.43 -2.18 -6.84
N ILE A 171 1.32 -3.16 -7.02
CA ILE A 171 2.60 -3.00 -7.70
C ILE A 171 2.44 -3.55 -9.11
N SER A 172 2.68 -2.72 -10.13
CA SER A 172 2.59 -3.12 -11.55
C SER A 172 3.53 -2.26 -12.40
N ASP A 173 3.94 -2.74 -13.56
CA ASP A 173 4.79 -2.00 -14.50
C ASP A 173 4.05 -1.43 -15.71
N GLY A 174 2.72 -1.58 -15.82
CA GLY A 174 2.02 -1.08 -17.00
C GLY A 174 0.52 -1.32 -17.08
N ALA A 175 0.07 -1.54 -18.30
CA ALA A 175 -1.33 -1.74 -18.63
C ALA A 175 -1.73 -3.22 -18.50
N PRO A 176 -2.99 -3.49 -18.15
CA PRO A 176 -3.52 -4.85 -18.16
C PRO A 176 -3.56 -5.42 -19.59
N ALA A 177 -3.13 -6.67 -19.75
CA ALA A 177 -2.83 -7.26 -21.05
C ALA A 177 -3.34 -8.70 -21.24
N CYS A 178 -4.18 -9.22 -20.34
CA CYS A 178 -4.74 -10.57 -20.52
C CYS A 178 -5.58 -10.72 -21.80
N MET A 179 -5.73 -11.95 -22.29
CA MET A 179 -6.42 -12.29 -23.53
C MET A 179 -7.86 -11.75 -23.57
N ARG A 180 -8.55 -11.67 -22.42
CA ARG A 180 -9.89 -11.09 -22.31
C ARG A 180 -9.96 -9.62 -22.74
N TYR A 181 -8.86 -8.88 -22.59
CA TYR A 181 -8.79 -7.47 -23.00
C TYR A 181 -8.59 -7.26 -24.50
N HIS A 182 -8.50 -8.33 -25.30
CA HIS A 182 -8.66 -8.21 -26.75
C HIS A 182 -10.09 -7.84 -27.16
N ALA A 183 -11.09 -8.20 -26.33
CA ALA A 183 -12.49 -7.90 -26.59
C ALA A 183 -13.04 -6.76 -25.70
N THR A 184 -12.30 -6.33 -24.68
CA THR A 184 -12.76 -5.36 -23.67
C THR A 184 -11.66 -4.39 -23.27
N ASP A 185 -12.03 -3.17 -22.85
CA ASP A 185 -11.06 -2.15 -22.43
C ASP A 185 -10.51 -2.45 -21.03
N GLY A 186 -9.26 -2.93 -20.96
CA GLY A 186 -8.60 -3.26 -19.70
C GLY A 186 -8.29 -2.06 -18.83
N VAL A 187 -7.92 -0.92 -19.42
CA VAL A 187 -7.66 0.30 -18.64
C VAL A 187 -8.95 0.76 -17.95
N LYS A 188 -10.08 0.70 -18.66
CA LYS A 188 -11.40 1.02 -18.09
C LYS A 188 -11.81 0.02 -17.02
N ASP A 189 -11.66 -1.28 -17.26
CA ASP A 189 -12.00 -2.33 -16.29
C ASP A 189 -11.19 -2.20 -15.00
N THR A 190 -9.87 -2.01 -15.11
CA THR A 190 -8.99 -1.79 -13.95
C THR A 190 -9.34 -0.49 -13.22
N SER A 191 -9.68 0.58 -13.94
CA SER A 191 -10.18 1.82 -13.32
C SER A 191 -11.44 1.59 -12.49
N LEU A 192 -12.39 0.79 -13.00
CA LEU A 192 -13.60 0.42 -12.28
C LEU A 192 -13.28 -0.44 -11.05
N ALA A 193 -12.39 -1.42 -11.17
CA ALA A 193 -11.93 -2.23 -10.05
C ALA A 193 -11.30 -1.38 -8.93
N ILE A 194 -10.50 -0.36 -9.28
CA ILE A 194 -9.92 0.59 -8.33
C ILE A 194 -11.02 1.42 -7.65
N ILE A 195 -12.05 1.88 -8.38
CA ILE A 195 -13.20 2.60 -7.82
C ILE A 195 -13.99 1.72 -6.85
N GLU A 196 -14.20 0.45 -7.19
CA GLU A 196 -14.85 -0.53 -6.32
C GLU A 196 -14.03 -0.79 -5.05
N ALA A 197 -12.72 -0.99 -5.18
CA ALA A 197 -11.79 -1.18 -4.07
C ALA A 197 -11.78 0.03 -3.10
N LYS A 198 -11.89 1.26 -3.63
CA LYS A 198 -11.98 2.50 -2.84
C LYS A 198 -13.18 2.54 -1.89
N LYS A 199 -14.22 1.74 -2.11
CA LYS A 199 -15.37 1.63 -1.20
C LYS A 199 -15.05 0.80 0.06
N VAL A 200 -13.94 0.05 0.05
CA VAL A 200 -13.54 -0.89 1.11
C VAL A 200 -12.22 -0.48 1.76
N SER A 201 -11.31 0.11 0.99
CA SER A 201 -9.95 0.45 1.43
C SER A 201 -9.41 1.66 0.67
N ASP A 202 -8.45 2.39 1.26
CA ASP A 202 -7.57 3.24 0.46
C ASP A 202 -6.70 2.36 -0.45
N ILE A 203 -6.39 2.87 -1.64
CA ILE A 203 -5.60 2.15 -2.64
C ILE A 203 -4.50 3.05 -3.19
N LEU A 204 -3.29 2.49 -3.32
CA LEU A 204 -2.13 3.15 -3.88
C LEU A 204 -1.45 2.26 -4.93
N GLY A 205 -1.29 2.80 -6.14
CA GLY A 205 -0.49 2.16 -7.17
C GLY A 205 1.01 2.43 -6.96
N ILE A 206 1.85 1.44 -7.24
CA ILE A 206 3.31 1.56 -7.31
C ILE A 206 3.73 1.08 -8.69
N GLY A 207 4.04 2.03 -9.56
CA GLY A 207 4.61 1.81 -10.87
C GLY A 207 6.09 1.47 -10.78
N ILE A 208 6.54 0.34 -11.34
CA ILE A 208 7.94 -0.07 -11.33
C ILE A 208 8.55 -0.05 -12.73
N GLY A 209 9.66 0.68 -12.91
CA GLY A 209 10.45 0.65 -14.13
C GLY A 209 9.72 1.21 -15.34
N ILE A 210 8.96 2.29 -15.13
CA ILE A 210 8.05 2.85 -16.13
C ILE A 210 8.44 4.29 -16.40
N HIS A 211 8.57 4.67 -17.67
CA HIS A 211 8.63 6.08 -18.06
C HIS A 211 7.24 6.51 -18.54
N HIS A 212 6.62 7.44 -17.82
CA HIS A 212 5.43 8.18 -18.28
C HIS A 212 4.24 7.34 -18.78
N CYS A 213 3.94 6.19 -18.17
CA CYS A 213 2.77 5.39 -18.55
C CYS A 213 1.47 6.16 -18.31
N LYS A 214 0.78 6.49 -19.40
CA LYS A 214 -0.48 7.24 -19.39
C LYS A 214 -1.62 6.39 -18.84
N GLU A 215 -1.52 5.08 -19.02
CA GLU A 215 -2.49 4.07 -18.61
C GLU A 215 -2.56 3.99 -17.09
N LEU A 216 -1.44 3.86 -16.39
CA LEU A 216 -1.41 3.90 -14.92
C LEU A 216 -1.91 5.22 -14.36
N LYS A 217 -1.54 6.35 -14.97
CA LYS A 217 -2.07 7.67 -14.61
C LYS A 217 -3.60 7.72 -14.71
N LYS A 218 -4.17 7.16 -15.79
CA LYS A 218 -5.62 7.06 -16.00
C LYS A 218 -6.26 6.14 -14.95
N MET A 219 -5.74 4.93 -14.77
CA MET A 219 -6.29 3.92 -13.86
C MET A 219 -6.31 4.39 -12.40
N TYR A 220 -5.18 4.90 -11.92
CA TYR A 220 -5.02 5.29 -10.52
C TYR A 220 -5.44 6.74 -10.24
N GLN A 221 -5.88 7.49 -11.25
CA GLN A 221 -6.31 8.90 -11.13
C GLN A 221 -5.27 9.76 -10.37
N GLY A 222 -3.99 9.57 -10.70
CA GLY A 222 -2.87 10.27 -10.04
C GLY A 222 -2.46 9.73 -8.66
N ARG A 223 -3.12 8.71 -8.11
CA ARG A 223 -2.73 8.04 -6.86
C ARG A 223 -1.79 6.85 -7.10
N PHE A 224 -0.68 7.13 -7.78
CA PHE A 224 0.39 6.16 -7.97
C PHE A 224 1.74 6.79 -7.65
N ILE A 225 2.69 5.94 -7.29
CA ILE A 225 4.10 6.29 -7.14
C ILE A 225 4.81 5.70 -8.34
N ASP A 226 5.61 6.51 -9.03
CA ASP A 226 6.55 6.02 -10.04
C ASP A 226 7.89 5.74 -9.36
N VAL A 227 8.43 4.54 -9.54
CA VAL A 227 9.62 4.05 -8.83
C VAL A 227 10.63 3.53 -9.84
N GLN A 228 11.82 4.12 -9.81
CA GLN A 228 12.98 3.68 -10.59
C GLN A 228 14.03 3.02 -9.70
N ASP A 229 14.16 3.47 -8.45
CA ASP A 229 15.10 2.95 -7.46
C ASP A 229 14.43 2.71 -6.10
N ILE A 230 15.00 1.79 -5.33
CA ILE A 230 14.52 1.38 -4.01
C ILE A 230 14.61 2.49 -2.97
N ASN A 231 15.56 3.42 -3.12
CA ASN A 231 15.69 4.55 -2.21
C ASN A 231 14.55 5.57 -2.41
N GLU A 232 14.19 5.83 -3.66
CA GLU A 232 13.06 6.71 -4.00
C GLU A 232 11.73 6.15 -3.50
N LEU A 233 11.52 4.85 -3.67
CA LEU A 233 10.35 4.13 -3.19
C LEU A 233 10.06 4.45 -1.73
N THR A 234 11.05 4.30 -0.86
CA THR A 234 10.87 4.43 0.60
C THR A 234 10.33 5.82 0.96
N SER A 235 10.96 6.85 0.41
CA SER A 235 10.55 8.25 0.63
C SER A 235 9.15 8.55 0.07
N ALA A 236 8.85 8.03 -1.13
CA ALA A 236 7.59 8.27 -1.80
C ALA A 236 6.42 7.55 -1.12
N VAL A 237 6.62 6.30 -0.70
CA VAL A 237 5.65 5.53 0.09
C VAL A 237 5.38 6.23 1.43
N CYS A 238 6.42 6.71 2.13
CA CYS A 238 6.23 7.49 3.35
C CYS A 238 5.36 8.73 3.14
N ARG A 239 5.61 9.47 2.04
CA ARG A 239 4.84 10.68 1.69
C ARG A 239 3.38 10.35 1.41
N GLN A 240 3.10 9.30 0.65
CA GLN A 240 1.73 8.89 0.35
C GLN A 240 1.00 8.33 1.57
N LEU A 241 1.69 7.50 2.36
CA LEU A 241 1.16 7.00 3.64
C LEU A 241 0.81 8.16 4.57
N LYS A 242 1.67 9.19 4.69
CA LYS A 242 1.35 10.39 5.48
C LYS A 242 0.06 11.06 5.03
N ASN A 243 -0.19 11.15 3.72
CA ASN A 243 -1.42 11.74 3.19
C ASN A 243 -2.65 10.87 3.46
N ILE A 244 -2.51 9.53 3.43
CA ILE A 244 -3.60 8.59 3.73
C ILE A 244 -3.92 8.61 5.23
N LEU A 245 -2.90 8.43 6.08
CA LEU A 245 -3.06 8.43 7.54
C LEU A 245 -3.65 9.75 8.05
N ARG A 246 -3.33 10.89 7.42
CA ARG A 246 -3.95 12.18 7.73
C ARG A 246 -5.45 12.27 7.41
N LYS A 247 -5.95 11.49 6.45
CA LYS A 247 -7.39 11.41 6.17
C LYS A 247 -8.12 10.54 7.18
N TRP A 248 -7.40 9.61 7.80
CA TRP A 248 -7.94 8.77 8.86
C TRP A 248 -8.01 9.56 10.18
N LEU A 249 -7.06 10.46 10.45
CA LEU A 249 -7.05 11.49 11.54
C LEU A 249 -8.21 12.49 11.47
#